data_AF-A0A8C4XIJ8-F1
#
_entry.id   AF-A0A8C4XIJ8-F1
#
_cell.length_a   1.000
_cell.length_b   1.000
_cell.length_c   1.000
_cell.angle_alpha   90.00
_cell.angle_beta   90.00
_cell.angle_gamma   90.00
#
_symmetry.space_group_name_H-M   'P 1'
#
loop_
_entity.id
_entity.type
_entity.pdbx_description
1 polymer ?
#
loop_
_entity_poly.entity_id
_entity_poly.type
_entity_poly.pdbx_seq_one_letter_code
_entity_poly.pdbx_strand_id
1 'polypeptide(L)'
;MAEAQLCGLVQDEFTCSLCMDILTDPITIPCGHSFCLQCLTDCWDENQVCRCPQCRENFTARPEVHINTVLNEVVKKLQKVGLRSPPFQNYADPGDVECDFCIGKKFRAVKSCFTCLASYCQTHLQPHFEIAAWKDHKLTDPDENLKEKFCAKHQKSLEIFCTTDETYMSNISVLTRCCSWLA
;
A
#
# COMPACT_ATOMS: atom_id res chain seq x y z
N MET A 1 -0.62 -18.19 -13.87
CA MET A 1 0.71 -18.53 -13.30
C MET A 1 1.83 -17.75 -13.98
N ALA A 2 1.90 -17.69 -15.33
CA ALA A 2 2.88 -16.84 -16.04
C ALA A 2 2.68 -15.32 -15.83
N GLU A 3 1.43 -14.86 -15.69
CA GLU A 3 1.09 -13.43 -15.54
C GLU A 3 1.55 -12.83 -14.20
N ALA A 4 1.53 -13.63 -13.11
CA ALA A 4 1.97 -13.17 -11.78
C ALA A 4 3.50 -13.02 -11.68
N GLN A 5 4.24 -13.81 -12.46
CA GLN A 5 5.70 -13.81 -12.46
C GLN A 5 6.29 -12.66 -13.31
N LEU A 6 5.53 -12.20 -14.32
CA LEU A 6 5.80 -10.95 -15.04
C LEU A 6 5.59 -9.71 -14.15
N CYS A 7 4.67 -9.78 -13.19
CA CYS A 7 4.29 -8.65 -12.34
C CYS A 7 5.46 -8.14 -11.47
N GLY A 8 6.21 -9.05 -10.82
CA GLY A 8 7.31 -8.69 -9.92
C GLY A 8 8.56 -8.16 -10.62
N LEU A 9 8.95 -8.75 -11.75
CA LEU A 9 10.14 -8.31 -12.51
C LEU A 9 9.92 -6.95 -13.18
N VAL A 10 8.69 -6.67 -13.59
CA VAL A 10 8.30 -5.41 -14.24
C VAL A 10 8.28 -4.25 -13.23
N GLN A 11 7.96 -4.49 -11.96
CA GLN A 11 7.92 -3.41 -10.96
C GLN A 11 9.30 -2.84 -10.65
N ASP A 12 10.31 -3.70 -10.49
CA ASP A 12 11.68 -3.25 -10.20
C ASP A 12 12.26 -2.40 -11.34
N GLU A 13 11.92 -2.72 -12.60
CA GLU A 13 12.41 -1.97 -13.78
C GLU A 13 11.80 -0.57 -13.90
N PHE A 14 10.63 -0.33 -13.32
CA PHE A 14 9.93 0.97 -13.37
C PHE A 14 9.87 1.69 -12.02
N THR A 15 10.75 1.32 -11.09
CA THR A 15 10.84 1.95 -9.77
C THR A 15 11.85 3.11 -9.77
N CYS A 16 11.43 4.23 -9.19
CA CYS A 16 12.28 5.39 -8.95
C CYS A 16 13.22 5.11 -7.78
N SER A 17 14.54 5.21 -7.97
CA SER A 17 15.51 4.93 -6.91
C SER A 17 15.56 5.97 -5.78
N LEU A 18 14.81 7.08 -5.90
CA LEU A 18 14.76 8.15 -4.90
C LEU A 18 13.61 7.96 -3.92
N CYS A 19 12.39 7.72 -4.43
CA CYS A 19 11.22 7.48 -3.60
C CYS A 19 10.91 5.98 -3.41
N MET A 20 11.64 5.10 -4.09
CA MET A 20 11.44 3.65 -4.08
C MET A 20 9.99 3.24 -4.46
N ASP A 21 9.34 4.05 -5.30
CA ASP A 21 7.99 3.80 -5.81
C ASP A 21 7.99 3.80 -7.35
N ILE A 22 6.92 3.29 -7.95
CA ILE A 22 6.72 3.30 -9.40
C ILE A 22 6.84 4.74 -9.91
N LEU A 23 7.57 4.90 -11.01
CA LEU A 23 7.82 6.19 -11.65
C LEU A 23 6.50 6.94 -11.92
N THR A 24 6.41 8.15 -11.36
CA THR A 24 5.33 9.11 -11.62
C THR A 24 5.92 10.28 -12.40
N ASP A 25 5.31 10.58 -13.55
CA ASP A 25 5.83 11.56 -14.52
C ASP A 25 7.35 11.39 -14.75
N PRO A 26 7.78 10.21 -15.24
CA PRO A 26 9.18 9.88 -15.37
C PRO A 26 9.90 10.86 -16.29
N ILE A 27 11.08 11.32 -15.89
CA ILE A 27 12.04 12.02 -16.72
C ILE A 27 13.27 11.15 -16.93
N THR A 28 13.86 11.21 -18.13
CA THR A 28 15.11 10.52 -18.44
C THR A 28 16.18 11.58 -18.63
N ILE A 29 17.24 11.52 -17.82
CA ILE A 29 18.37 12.47 -17.91
C ILE A 29 19.45 11.96 -18.88
N PRO A 30 20.42 12.80 -19.30
CA PRO A 30 21.35 12.45 -20.39
C PRO A 30 22.17 11.17 -20.16
N CYS A 31 22.40 10.77 -18.91
CA CYS A 31 23.07 9.51 -18.58
C CYS A 31 22.19 8.25 -18.75
N GLY A 32 20.93 8.40 -19.18
CA GLY A 32 19.99 7.32 -19.46
C GLY A 32 19.16 6.85 -18.26
N HIS A 33 19.44 7.32 -17.04
CA HIS A 33 18.66 6.98 -15.86
C HIS A 33 17.34 7.77 -15.81
N SER A 34 16.31 7.14 -15.23
CA SER A 34 14.98 7.73 -15.12
C SER A 34 14.52 7.85 -13.68
N PHE A 35 13.86 8.96 -13.36
CA PHE A 35 13.36 9.30 -12.01
C PHE A 35 12.00 10.00 -12.13
N CYS A 36 11.25 10.08 -11.03
CA CYS A 36 10.09 10.97 -10.97
C CYS A 36 10.56 12.42 -11.12
N LEU A 37 9.80 13.24 -11.86
CA LEU A 37 10.10 14.67 -12.05
C LEU A 37 10.34 15.39 -10.72
N GLN A 38 9.42 15.20 -9.75
CA GLN A 38 9.50 15.86 -8.45
C GLN A 38 10.74 15.41 -7.67
N CYS A 39 10.98 14.10 -7.57
CA CYS A 39 12.12 13.57 -6.81
C CYS A 39 13.47 14.07 -7.31
N LEU A 40 13.69 14.14 -8.63
CA LEU A 40 14.94 14.64 -9.15
C LEU A 40 15.07 16.17 -8.97
N THR A 41 13.96 16.89 -9.12
CA THR A 41 13.91 18.34 -8.91
C THR A 41 14.32 18.69 -7.47
N ASP A 42 13.69 18.04 -6.49
CA ASP A 42 14.00 18.21 -5.07
C ASP A 42 15.47 17.88 -4.78
N CYS A 43 15.96 16.76 -5.33
CA CYS A 43 17.35 16.32 -5.16
C CYS A 43 18.36 17.36 -5.68
N TRP A 44 18.12 17.94 -6.86
CA TRP A 44 19.00 18.97 -7.44
C TRP A 44 18.90 20.31 -6.70
N ASP A 45 17.72 20.67 -6.21
CA ASP A 45 17.49 21.92 -5.48
C ASP A 45 18.17 21.88 -4.11
N GLU A 46 18.14 20.75 -3.39
CA GLU A 46 18.80 20.56 -2.10
C GLU A 46 20.33 20.57 -2.20
N ASN A 47 20.89 19.91 -3.21
CA ASN A 47 22.33 19.70 -3.31
C ASN A 47 23.07 20.82 -4.05
N GLN A 48 22.36 21.73 -4.72
CA GLN A 48 22.90 22.77 -5.62
C GLN A 48 23.85 22.23 -6.72
N VAL A 49 23.87 20.92 -6.92
CA VAL A 49 24.72 20.21 -7.89
C VAL A 49 23.86 19.29 -8.71
N CYS A 50 23.94 19.44 -10.04
CA CYS A 50 23.22 18.59 -10.98
C CYS A 50 23.99 17.29 -11.17
N ARG A 51 23.78 16.32 -10.27
CA ARG A 51 24.40 15.00 -10.32
C ARG A 51 23.34 13.92 -10.45
N CYS A 52 23.61 12.89 -11.23
CA CYS A 52 22.74 11.72 -11.28
C CYS A 52 22.78 10.97 -9.93
N PRO A 53 21.63 10.74 -9.26
CA PRO A 53 21.58 10.00 -8.00
C PRO A 53 22.07 8.55 -8.13
N GLN A 54 21.91 7.93 -9.31
CA GLN A 54 22.21 6.52 -9.53
C GLN A 54 23.66 6.27 -9.97
N CYS A 55 24.10 6.84 -11.10
CA CYS A 55 25.46 6.63 -11.62
C CYS A 55 26.48 7.67 -11.18
N ARG A 56 26.05 8.73 -10.46
CA ARG A 56 26.92 9.78 -9.93
C ARG A 56 27.60 10.65 -11.00
N GLU A 57 27.14 10.58 -12.24
CA GLU A 57 27.59 11.47 -13.30
C GLU A 57 27.22 12.93 -13.00
N ASN A 58 28.16 13.84 -13.18
CA ASN A 58 27.97 15.28 -12.92
C ASN A 58 27.64 15.99 -14.23
N PHE A 59 26.62 16.84 -14.20
CA PHE A 59 26.27 17.74 -15.29
C PHE A 59 26.78 19.14 -14.98
N THR A 60 27.47 19.76 -15.94
CA THR A 60 28.08 21.10 -15.79
C THR A 60 27.06 22.22 -15.67
N ALA A 61 25.87 22.03 -16.23
CA ALA A 61 24.71 22.89 -16.09
C ALA A 61 23.47 22.03 -15.88
N ARG A 62 22.42 22.60 -15.28
CA ARG A 62 21.14 21.89 -15.08
C ARG A 62 20.55 21.52 -16.44
N PRO A 63 20.44 20.22 -16.77
CA PRO A 63 19.81 19.81 -18.01
C PRO A 63 18.35 20.22 -18.03
N GLU A 64 17.85 20.60 -19.20
CA GLU A 64 16.43 20.76 -19.41
C GLU A 64 15.79 19.36 -19.45
N VAL A 65 14.88 19.10 -18.51
CA VAL A 65 14.25 17.79 -18.35
C VAL A 65 12.80 17.85 -18.80
N HIS A 66 12.39 16.84 -19.55
CA HIS A 66 11.03 16.69 -20.05
C HIS A 66 10.50 15.32 -19.65
N ILE A 67 9.18 15.24 -19.43
CA ILE A 67 8.53 13.96 -19.15
C ILE A 67 8.74 13.03 -20.35
N ASN A 68 9.29 11.86 -20.08
CA ASN A 68 9.41 10.78 -21.04
C ASN A 68 8.01 10.20 -21.28
N THR A 69 7.33 10.72 -22.30
CA THR A 69 5.94 10.36 -22.62
C THR A 69 5.80 8.87 -22.94
N VAL A 70 6.77 8.27 -23.61
CA VAL A 70 6.76 6.83 -23.93
C VAL A 70 6.81 6.01 -22.65
N LEU A 71 7.77 6.30 -21.77
CA LEU A 71 7.92 5.60 -20.49
C LEU A 71 6.68 5.81 -19.61
N ASN A 72 6.16 7.03 -19.55
CA ASN A 72 4.94 7.35 -18.80
C ASN A 72 3.74 6.53 -19.31
N GLU A 73 3.56 6.37 -20.62
CA GLU A 73 2.49 5.56 -21.18
C GLU A 73 2.68 4.06 -20.95
N VAL A 74 3.92 3.57 -20.96
CA VAL A 74 4.24 2.17 -20.60
C VAL A 74 3.86 1.92 -19.14
N VAL A 75 4.31 2.76 -18.20
CA VAL A 75 4.00 2.65 -16.77
C VAL A 75 2.49 2.68 -16.54
N LYS A 76 1.76 3.62 -17.17
CA LYS A 76 0.29 3.70 -17.06
C LYS A 76 -0.42 2.45 -17.59
N LYS A 77 0.03 1.91 -18.72
CA LYS A 77 -0.55 0.68 -19.29
C LYS A 77 -0.33 -0.50 -18.36
N LEU A 78 0.87 -0.61 -17.79
CA LEU A 78 1.21 -1.64 -16.82
C LEU A 78 0.33 -1.53 -15.56
N GLN A 79 0.20 -0.33 -15.01
CA GLN A 79 -0.70 -0.05 -13.87
C GLN A 79 -2.16 -0.42 -14.15
N LYS A 80 -2.66 -0.22 -15.39
CA LYS A 80 -4.03 -0.58 -15.79
C LYS A 80 -4.28 -2.09 -15.89
N VAL A 81 -3.25 -2.89 -16.17
CA VAL A 81 -3.35 -4.36 -16.30
C VAL A 81 -3.37 -5.05 -14.93
N GLY A 82 -3.22 -4.31 -13.82
CA GLY A 82 -3.31 -4.84 -12.46
C GLY A 82 -2.10 -4.55 -11.58
N LEU A 83 -1.09 -3.82 -12.09
CA LEU A 83 0.06 -3.34 -11.31
C LEU A 83 -0.24 -2.08 -10.50
N ARG A 84 -1.47 -1.93 -9.99
CA ARG A 84 -1.72 -0.93 -8.95
C ARG A 84 -1.11 -1.45 -7.65
N SER A 85 0.15 -1.14 -7.43
CA SER A 85 0.63 -0.88 -6.08
C SER A 85 -0.07 0.40 -5.62
N PRO A 86 -0.77 0.42 -4.47
CA PRO A 86 -0.97 1.66 -3.74
C PRO A 86 0.41 2.30 -3.51
N PRO A 87 0.53 3.64 -3.54
CA PRO A 87 1.82 4.32 -3.43
C PRO A 87 2.59 3.77 -2.22
N PHE A 88 3.84 3.39 -2.45
CA PHE A 88 4.69 2.81 -1.42
C PHE A 88 4.93 3.86 -0.33
N GLN A 89 4.16 3.70 0.75
CA GLN A 89 4.57 4.01 2.13
C GLN A 89 4.91 5.47 2.44
N ASN A 90 3.87 6.30 2.58
CA ASN A 90 3.99 7.46 3.46
C ASN A 90 4.08 6.99 4.92
N TYR A 91 4.91 7.67 5.72
CA TYR A 91 4.86 7.53 7.17
C TYR A 91 3.45 7.84 7.67
N ALA A 92 3.03 7.22 8.77
CA ALA A 92 1.74 7.54 9.36
C ALA A 92 1.76 8.99 9.87
N ASP A 93 0.85 9.81 9.36
CA ASP A 93 0.58 11.16 9.87
C ASP A 93 -0.49 11.10 10.98
N PRO A 94 -0.68 12.17 11.77
CA PRO A 94 -1.71 12.19 12.80
C PRO A 94 -3.11 11.91 12.22
N GLY A 95 -3.74 10.82 12.68
CA GLY A 95 -5.04 10.36 12.20
C GLY A 95 -4.99 9.18 11.22
N ASP A 96 -3.80 8.79 10.77
CA ASP A 96 -3.60 7.55 10.01
C ASP A 96 -3.55 6.33 10.93
N VAL A 97 -4.07 5.19 10.45
CA VAL A 97 -3.87 3.90 11.10
C VAL A 97 -2.45 3.41 10.83
N GLU A 98 -1.69 3.10 11.87
CA GLU A 98 -0.32 2.63 11.73
C GLU A 98 -0.22 1.14 11.39
N CYS A 99 0.88 0.74 10.75
CA CYS A 99 1.22 -0.67 10.62
C CYS A 99 1.74 -1.27 11.93
N ASP A 100 1.24 -2.45 12.30
CA ASP A 100 1.58 -3.15 13.55
C ASP A 100 2.96 -3.83 13.52
N PHE A 101 3.52 -4.07 12.33
CA PHE A 101 4.74 -4.88 12.15
C PHE A 101 5.99 -4.05 11.85
N CYS A 102 5.83 -2.75 11.59
CA CYS A 102 6.97 -1.86 11.39
C CYS A 102 7.79 -1.71 12.67
N ILE A 103 9.11 -1.78 12.54
CA ILE A 103 10.05 -1.53 13.64
C ILE A 103 10.48 -0.06 13.59
N GLY A 104 10.34 0.65 14.71
CA GLY A 104 10.69 2.07 14.80
C GLY A 104 9.58 2.98 14.28
N LYS A 105 9.89 3.89 13.35
CA LYS A 105 8.89 4.80 12.77
C LYS A 105 7.93 4.01 11.89
N LYS A 106 6.63 4.13 12.17
CA LYS A 106 5.62 3.32 11.51
C LYS A 106 5.11 3.97 10.23
N PHE A 107 4.83 3.12 9.25
CA PHE A 107 4.19 3.50 8.00
C PHE A 107 2.68 3.41 8.13
N ARG A 108 1.95 4.21 7.35
CA ARG A 108 0.49 4.10 7.26
C ARG A 108 0.09 2.71 6.79
N ALA A 109 -0.90 2.13 7.46
CA ALA A 109 -1.54 0.89 7.03
C ALA A 109 -2.38 1.14 5.78
N VAL A 110 -2.32 0.22 4.83
CA VAL A 110 -3.13 0.25 3.61
C VAL A 110 -4.31 -0.73 3.69
N LYS A 111 -4.20 -1.77 4.52
CA LYS A 111 -5.28 -2.70 4.87
C LYS A 111 -5.13 -3.22 6.29
N SER A 112 -6.26 -3.62 6.87
CA SER A 112 -6.33 -4.40 8.09
C SER A 112 -6.82 -5.81 7.78
N CYS A 113 -6.27 -6.81 8.45
CA CYS A 113 -6.68 -8.21 8.32
C CYS A 113 -7.54 -8.61 9.51
N PHE A 114 -8.78 -9.03 9.24
CA PHE A 114 -9.69 -9.53 10.27
C PHE A 114 -9.25 -10.87 10.86
N THR A 115 -8.52 -11.68 10.09
CA THR A 115 -8.02 -12.97 10.56
C THR A 115 -6.82 -12.80 11.49
N CYS A 116 -5.90 -11.89 11.16
CA CYS A 116 -4.71 -11.61 11.97
C CYS A 116 -4.94 -10.57 13.07
N LEU A 117 -6.06 -9.85 13.03
CA LEU A 117 -6.39 -8.75 13.94
C LEU A 117 -5.30 -7.66 13.97
N ALA A 118 -4.77 -7.35 12.79
CA ALA A 118 -3.65 -6.43 12.64
C ALA A 118 -3.74 -5.60 11.36
N SER A 119 -3.02 -4.49 11.35
CA SER A 119 -2.95 -3.49 10.29
C SER A 119 -1.58 -3.49 9.61
N TYR A 120 -1.58 -3.42 8.27
CA TYR A 120 -0.41 -3.69 7.44
C TYR A 120 -0.14 -2.52 6.49
N CYS A 121 1.10 -2.03 6.47
CA CYS A 121 1.61 -1.25 5.33
C CYS A 121 1.83 -2.18 4.13
N GLN A 122 2.09 -1.62 2.95
CA GLN A 122 2.20 -2.40 1.71
C GLN A 122 3.19 -3.58 1.81
N THR A 123 4.41 -3.37 2.30
CA THR A 123 5.42 -4.43 2.49
C THR A 123 4.95 -5.54 3.41
N HIS A 124 4.32 -5.22 4.55
CA HIS A 124 3.85 -6.25 5.49
C HIS A 124 2.55 -6.90 5.03
N LEU A 125 1.82 -6.30 4.08
CA LEU A 125 0.61 -6.86 3.50
C LEU A 125 0.92 -7.90 2.42
N GLN A 126 1.99 -7.71 1.65
CA GLN A 126 2.37 -8.55 0.50
C GLN A 126 2.29 -10.08 0.78
N PRO A 127 2.74 -10.60 1.94
CA PRO A 127 2.61 -12.02 2.26
C PRO A 127 1.17 -12.57 2.23
N HIS A 128 0.14 -11.74 2.46
CA HIS A 128 -1.27 -12.16 2.36
C HIS A 128 -1.67 -12.56 0.94
N PHE A 129 -0.95 -12.08 -0.08
CA PHE A 129 -1.22 -12.42 -1.47
C PHE A 129 -0.31 -13.53 -1.99
N GLU A 130 0.83 -13.77 -1.34
CA GLU A 130 1.85 -14.71 -1.82
C GLU A 130 1.80 -16.05 -1.10
N ILE A 131 1.60 -16.05 0.22
CA ILE A 131 1.60 -17.26 1.04
C ILE A 131 0.22 -17.90 0.97
N ALA A 132 0.17 -19.16 0.48
CA ALA A 132 -1.08 -19.88 0.28
C ALA A 132 -1.97 -19.92 1.54
N ALA A 133 -1.37 -20.06 2.72
CA ALA A 133 -2.08 -20.09 4.00
C ALA A 133 -2.79 -18.77 4.34
N TRP A 134 -2.39 -17.65 3.74
CA TRP A 134 -2.89 -16.31 4.09
C TRP A 134 -3.77 -15.69 3.00
N LYS A 135 -3.93 -16.35 1.84
CA LYS A 135 -4.76 -15.86 0.73
C LYS A 135 -6.24 -15.73 1.07
N ASP A 136 -6.73 -16.57 1.98
CA ASP A 136 -8.13 -16.57 2.42
C ASP A 136 -8.37 -15.63 3.61
N HIS A 137 -7.34 -14.89 4.05
CA HIS A 137 -7.50 -13.90 5.09
C HIS A 137 -8.38 -12.74 4.61
N LYS A 138 -9.35 -12.34 5.44
CA LYS A 138 -10.28 -11.26 5.10
C LYS A 138 -9.64 -9.91 5.36
N LEU A 139 -9.30 -9.21 4.28
CA LEU A 139 -8.73 -7.85 4.30
C LEU A 139 -9.83 -6.79 4.18
N THR A 140 -9.68 -5.69 4.93
CA THR A 140 -10.57 -4.52 4.93
C THR A 140 -9.75 -3.22 4.93
N ASP A 141 -10.40 -2.08 4.72
CA ASP A 141 -9.76 -0.78 4.89
C ASP A 141 -9.19 -0.61 6.32
N PRO A 142 -8.11 0.16 6.48
CA PRO A 142 -7.44 0.33 7.77
C PRO A 142 -8.42 0.81 8.84
N ASP A 143 -8.40 0.13 9.98
CA ASP A 143 -9.28 0.43 11.10
C ASP A 143 -8.51 0.36 12.41
N GLU A 144 -8.43 1.49 13.12
CA GLU A 144 -7.77 1.56 14.43
C GLU A 144 -8.53 0.72 15.48
N ASN A 145 -9.85 0.61 15.33
CA ASN A 145 -10.73 -0.09 16.27
C ASN A 145 -10.99 -1.54 15.85
N LEU A 146 -10.14 -2.10 14.98
CA LEU A 146 -10.29 -3.46 14.46
C LEU A 146 -10.46 -4.49 15.59
N LYS A 147 -9.69 -4.36 16.68
CA LYS A 147 -9.71 -5.28 17.83
C LYS A 147 -10.99 -5.18 18.65
N GLU A 148 -11.63 -4.02 18.69
CA GLU A 148 -12.88 -3.79 19.43
C GLU A 148 -14.09 -4.41 18.74
N LYS A 149 -13.97 -4.71 17.44
CA LYS A 149 -15.00 -5.39 16.64
C LYS A 149 -15.04 -6.90 16.84
N PHE A 150 -14.30 -7.43 17.81
CA PHE A 150 -14.25 -8.86 18.12
C PHE A 150 -14.66 -9.16 19.56
N CYS A 151 -15.34 -10.29 19.73
CA CYS A 151 -15.56 -10.87 21.04
C CYS A 151 -14.22 -11.27 21.66
N ALA A 152 -13.82 -10.64 22.77
CA ALA A 152 -12.59 -11.01 23.50
C ALA A 152 -12.55 -12.49 23.93
N LYS A 153 -13.71 -13.13 24.08
CA LYS A 153 -13.84 -14.52 24.53
C LYS A 153 -13.78 -15.55 23.39
N HIS A 154 -14.25 -15.19 22.20
CA HIS A 154 -14.40 -16.13 21.07
C HIS A 154 -13.58 -15.74 19.83
N GLN A 155 -12.93 -14.57 19.84
CA GLN A 155 -12.19 -14.00 18.71
C GLN A 155 -13.00 -14.01 17.39
N LYS A 156 -14.32 -13.88 17.50
CA LYS A 156 -15.26 -13.78 16.37
C LYS A 156 -15.78 -12.36 16.24
N SER A 157 -16.08 -11.94 15.01
CA SER A 157 -16.63 -10.63 14.71
C SER A 157 -17.95 -10.40 15.43
N LEU A 158 -18.11 -9.21 16.01
CA LEU A 158 -19.36 -8.79 16.63
C LEU A 158 -20.40 -8.48 15.55
N GLU A 159 -21.23 -9.46 15.22
CA GLU A 159 -22.44 -9.23 14.43
C GLU A 159 -23.58 -8.90 15.41
N ILE A 160 -24.02 -7.64 15.41
CA ILE A 160 -25.43 -7.23 15.46
C ILE A 160 -26.42 -8.29 16.07
N PHE A 161 -26.74 -8.34 17.38
CA PHE A 161 -28.07 -8.77 17.88
C PHE A 161 -28.97 -7.65 18.43
N CYS A 162 -30.21 -7.62 18.01
CA CYS A 162 -31.26 -6.87 18.69
C CYS A 162 -31.58 -7.44 20.09
N THR A 163 -31.76 -6.57 21.10
CA THR A 163 -32.16 -6.93 22.47
C THR A 163 -33.67 -6.90 22.72
N THR A 164 -34.53 -6.71 21.71
CA THR A 164 -35.90 -6.22 21.98
C THR A 164 -37.08 -7.11 21.61
N ASP A 165 -36.96 -8.18 20.81
CA ASP A 165 -38.15 -9.02 20.53
C ASP A 165 -37.81 -10.52 20.43
N GLU A 166 -38.33 -11.31 21.38
CA GLU A 166 -38.38 -12.78 21.29
C GLU A 166 -39.41 -13.26 20.25
N THR A 167 -39.40 -12.70 19.04
CA THR A 167 -40.16 -13.22 17.91
C THR A 167 -39.42 -13.00 16.59
N TYR A 168 -39.51 -14.00 15.71
CA TYR A 168 -38.81 -14.07 14.44
C TYR A 168 -39.33 -13.01 13.46
N MET A 169 -38.48 -12.07 13.03
CA MET A 169 -38.80 -11.13 11.95
C MET A 169 -37.79 -11.19 10.82
N SER A 170 -38.34 -11.38 9.62
CA SER A 170 -37.67 -11.30 8.33
C SER A 170 -37.20 -9.88 8.02
N ASN A 171 -35.93 -9.75 7.63
CA ASN A 171 -35.27 -8.59 7.00
C ASN A 171 -35.09 -7.29 7.83
N ILE A 172 -33.80 -6.93 7.97
CA ILE A 172 -33.21 -5.60 8.19
C ILE A 172 -33.66 -4.85 9.46
N SER A 173 -32.93 -5.01 10.59
CA SER A 173 -32.53 -3.92 11.54
C SER A 173 -31.77 -4.39 12.82
N VAL A 174 -30.50 -3.94 12.98
CA VAL A 174 -29.75 -3.49 14.20
C VAL A 174 -29.63 -4.43 15.45
N LEU A 175 -28.45 -4.86 15.96
CA LEU A 175 -27.63 -4.16 16.99
C LEU A 175 -27.19 -4.90 18.30
N THR A 176 -26.24 -5.86 18.33
CA THR A 176 -25.49 -6.52 19.47
C THR A 176 -26.04 -7.66 20.42
N ARG A 177 -25.57 -8.94 20.32
CA ARG A 177 -25.38 -9.88 21.46
C ARG A 177 -24.13 -10.70 21.15
N CYS A 178 -23.26 -10.82 22.12
CA CYS A 178 -21.95 -11.43 21.92
C CYS A 178 -21.80 -12.77 22.67
N CYS A 179 -22.81 -13.18 23.45
CA CYS A 179 -22.58 -14.16 24.53
C CYS A 179 -23.75 -15.10 24.85
N SER A 180 -24.48 -15.64 23.87
CA SER A 180 -25.41 -16.74 24.20
C SER A 180 -25.61 -17.73 23.04
N TRP A 181 -25.36 -19.01 23.37
CA TRP A 181 -25.50 -20.24 22.58
C TRP A 181 -24.33 -20.50 21.60
N LEU A 182 -23.55 -21.58 21.72
CA LEU A 182 -23.94 -22.99 21.86
C LEU A 182 -22.99 -23.74 22.81
N ALA A 183 -23.60 -24.56 23.69
CA ALA A 183 -22.97 -25.73 24.31
C ALA A 183 -22.78 -26.84 23.25
#